data_AF-S7MMG7-F1
#
_entry.id   AF-S7MMG7-F1
#
_cell.length_a   1.000
_cell.length_b   1.000
_cell.length_c   1.000
_cell.angle_alpha   90.00
_cell.angle_beta   90.00
_cell.angle_gamma   90.00
#
_symmetry.space_group_name_H-M   'P 1'
#
loop_
_entity.id
_entity.type
_entity.pdbx_description
1 polymer ?
#
loop_
_entity_poly.entity_id
_entity_poly.type
_entity_poly.pdbx_seq_one_letter_code
_entity_poly.pdbx_strand_id
1 'polypeptide(L)' 'MEDTVTEDLKTQESEEQKQKQKQVHGILTIIKPCNHVLSLSFLICCHHGSWRSSEGYRAQHSQHGTPRKGVIP' A
#
# COMPACT_ATOMS: atom_id res chain seq x y z
N MET A 1 -19.39 -1.56 -0.71
CA MET A 1 -18.21 -1.29 0.15
C MET A 1 -18.10 0.19 0.44
N GLU A 2 -18.00 1.05 -0.59
CA GLU A 2 -18.03 2.51 -0.41
C GLU A 2 -19.33 3.01 0.25
N ASP A 3 -20.48 2.51 -0.18
CA ASP A 3 -21.78 2.87 0.40
C ASP A 3 -21.87 2.46 1.87
N THR A 4 -21.50 1.22 2.18
CA THR A 4 -21.49 0.66 3.55
C THR A 4 -20.63 1.50 4.50
N VAL A 5 -19.40 1.86 4.08
CA VAL A 5 -18.50 2.70 4.90
C VAL A 5 -19.07 4.11 5.08
N THR A 6 -19.78 4.63 4.08
CA THR A 6 -20.46 5.94 4.17
C THR A 6 -21.65 5.90 5.13
N GLU A 7 -22.37 4.76 5.20
CA GLU A 7 -23.48 4.53 6.13
C GLU A 7 -23.01 4.36 7.58
N ASP A 8 -21.87 3.70 7.81
CA ASP A 8 -21.27 3.53 9.14
C ASP A 8 -20.81 4.86 9.77
N LEU A 9 -20.51 5.87 8.94
CA LEU A 9 -20.21 7.25 9.34
C LEU A 9 -21.53 8.00 9.69
N LYS A 10 -22.19 7.60 10.79
CA LYS A 10 -23.47 8.17 11.25
C LYS A 10 -23.38 9.66 11.63
N THR A 11 -23.97 10.53 10.81
CA THR A 11 -24.30 11.94 11.17
C THR A 11 -25.36 12.46 10.19
N GLN A 12 -26.26 13.27 10.72
CA GLN A 12 -27.51 13.72 10.10
C GLN A 12 -27.27 15.00 9.29
N GLU A 13 -27.30 14.94 7.95
CA GLU A 13 -27.71 15.98 6.98
C GLU A 13 -27.24 15.65 5.53
N SER A 14 -28.01 16.09 4.53
CA SER A 14 -27.82 15.75 3.09
C SER A 14 -26.57 16.37 2.44
N GLU A 15 -26.19 17.59 2.83
CA GLU A 15 -24.94 18.24 2.36
C GLU A 15 -23.71 17.52 2.93
N GLU A 16 -23.81 17.07 4.18
CA GLU A 16 -22.80 16.24 4.84
C GLU A 16 -22.59 14.91 4.12
N GLN A 17 -23.64 14.33 3.54
CA GLN A 17 -23.57 13.05 2.85
C GLN A 17 -22.68 13.10 1.60
N LYS A 18 -22.76 14.18 0.81
CA LYS A 18 -21.87 14.40 -0.35
C LYS A 18 -20.43 14.63 0.10
N GLN A 19 -20.23 15.33 1.22
CA GLN A 19 -18.90 15.54 1.79
C GLN A 19 -18.28 14.24 2.32
N LYS A 20 -19.09 13.37 2.92
CA LYS A 20 -18.67 12.03 3.39
C LYS A 20 -18.26 11.13 2.24
N GLN A 21 -19.03 11.10 1.16
CA GLN A 21 -18.65 10.33 -0.05
C GLN A 21 -17.29 10.78 -0.57
N LYS A 22 -17.03 12.10 -0.64
CA LYS A 22 -15.72 12.64 -1.03
C LYS A 22 -14.61 12.24 -0.06
N GLN A 23 -14.88 12.25 1.23
CA GLN A 23 -13.91 11.86 2.25
C GLN A 23 -13.56 10.37 2.17
N VAL A 24 -14.57 9.50 2.10
CA VAL A 24 -14.41 8.04 1.92
C VAL A 24 -13.63 7.75 0.64
N HIS A 25 -13.99 8.42 -0.46
CA HIS A 25 -13.28 8.30 -1.73
C HIS A 25 -11.82 8.74 -1.61
N GLY A 26 -11.55 9.85 -0.91
CA GLY A 26 -10.20 10.33 -0.64
C GLY A 26 -9.37 9.32 0.17
N ILE A 27 -9.94 8.75 1.22
CA ILE A 27 -9.28 7.73 2.05
C ILE A 27 -8.97 6.48 1.22
N LEU A 28 -9.93 5.98 0.45
CA LEU A 28 -9.72 4.82 -0.42
C LEU A 28 -8.68 5.08 -1.50
N THR A 29 -8.61 6.31 -2.02
CA THR A 29 -7.58 6.72 -2.98
C THR A 29 -6.18 6.63 -2.37
N ILE A 30 -6.04 6.90 -1.08
CA ILE A 30 -4.75 6.81 -0.35
C ILE A 30 -4.41 5.36 0.00
N ILE A 31 -5.40 4.54 0.38
CA ILE A 31 -5.16 3.15 0.81
C ILE A 31 -4.84 2.23 -0.37
N LYS A 32 -5.43 2.47 -1.55
CA LYS A 32 -5.32 1.58 -2.72
C LYS A 32 -3.89 1.41 -3.28
N PRO A 33 -3.08 2.45 -3.49
CA PRO A 33 -1.74 2.29 -4.05
C PRO A 33 -0.74 1.77 -3.01
N CYS A 34 0.34 1.15 -3.49
CA CYS A 34 1.48 0.80 -2.65
C CYS A 34 2.29 2.05 -2.31
N ASN A 35 2.52 2.34 -1.03
CA ASN A 35 3.27 3.52 -0.61
C ASN A 35 4.72 3.51 -1.12
N HIS A 36 5.38 2.35 -1.06
CA HIS A 36 6.78 2.22 -1.46
C HIS A 36 7.03 0.91 -2.18
N VAL A 37 7.72 0.99 -3.31
CA VAL A 37 8.26 -0.17 -4.03
C VAL A 37 9.75 0.02 -4.18
N LEU A 38 10.51 -0.97 -3.72
CA LEU A 38 11.96 -1.01 -3.84
C LEU A 38 12.32 -2.07 -4.90
N SER A 39 13.08 -1.65 -5.92
CA SER A 39 13.73 -2.54 -6.87
C SER A 39 15.24 -2.41 -6.69
N LEU A 40 15.94 -3.54 -6.59
CA LEU A 40 17.37 -3.61 -6.39
C LEU A 40 17.98 -4.62 -7.36
N SER A 41 19.12 -4.25 -7.94
CA SER A 41 19.99 -5.16 -8.66
C SER A 41 21.34 -5.15 -7.98
N PHE A 42 21.83 -6.33 -7.58
CA PHE A 42 23.12 -6.46 -6.90
C PHE A 42 23.91 -7.65 -7.46
N LEU A 43 25.23 -7.52 -7.43
CA LEU A 43 26.15 -8.56 -7.90
C LEU A 43 26.50 -9.51 -6.74
N ILE A 44 26.45 -10.81 -7.02
CA ILE A 44 26.84 -11.88 -6.11
C ILE A 44 28.06 -12.58 -6.70
N CYS A 45 29.11 -12.76 -5.89
CA CYS A 45 30.24 -13.60 -6.26
C CYS A 45 29.91 -15.06 -5.96
N CYS A 46 29.93 -15.92 -6.97
CA CYS A 46 29.72 -17.35 -6.83
C CYS A 46 30.99 -18.01 -6.25
N HIS A 47 30.83 -19.19 -5.64
CA HIS A 47 31.95 -19.94 -5.05
C HIS A 47 33.09 -20.26 -6.05
N HIS A 48 32.78 -20.35 -7.34
CA HIS A 48 33.74 -20.57 -8.42
C HIS A 48 34.30 -19.26 -9.04
N GLY A 49 34.12 -18.13 -8.35
CA GLY A 49 34.72 -16.83 -8.70
C GLY A 49 34.01 -16.02 -9.79
N SER A 50 32.94 -16.54 -10.39
CA SER A 50 32.14 -15.77 -11.35
C SER A 50 31.19 -14.80 -10.64
N TRP A 51 30.91 -13.66 -11.27
CA TRP A 51 29.88 -12.74 -10.81
C TRP A 51 28.53 -13.03 -11.46
N ARG A 52 27.45 -12.95 -10.68
CA ARG A 52 26.08 -13.06 -11.14
C ARG A 52 25.28 -11.84 -10.70
N SER A 53 24.51 -11.26 -11.61
CA SER A 53 23.52 -10.25 -11.26
C SER A 53 22.28 -10.92 -10.68
N SER A 54 21.81 -10.43 -9.53
CA SER A 54 20.55 -10.81 -8.92
C SER A 54 19.66 -9.57 -8.83
N GLU A 55 18.41 -9.74 -9.23
CA GLU A 55 17.38 -8.72 -9.07
C GLU A 55 16.45 -9.11 -7.93
N GLY A 56 16.01 -8.12 -7.15
CA GLY A 56 15.11 -8.30 -6.03
C GLY A 56 14.11 -7.16 -5.92
N TYR A 57 12.90 -7.49 -5.49
CA TYR A 57 11.80 -6.55 -5.37
C TYR A 57 11.18 -6.62 -3.98
N ARG A 58 10.84 -5.45 -3.41
CA ARG A 58 10.06 -5.36 -2.18
C ARG A 58 9.02 -4.27 -2.27
N ALA A 59 7.75 -4.66 -2.33
CA ALA A 59 6.62 -3.76 -2.19
C ALA A 59 6.21 -3.66 -0.72
N GLN A 60 5.95 -2.45 -0.25
CA GLN A 60 5.48 -2.19 1.09
C GLN A 60 4.22 -1.33 1.03
N HIS A 61 3.08 -2.01 1.05
CA HIS A 61 1.78 -1.45 0.68
C HIS A 61 1.34 -0.26 1.53
N SER A 62 1.43 -0.35 2.85
CA SER A 62 0.96 0.71 3.74
C SER A 62 1.79 0.77 5.02
N GLN A 63 1.82 1.93 5.69
CA GLN A 63 2.49 2.14 6.99
C GLN A 63 1.51 2.51 8.12
N HIS A 64 0.21 2.30 7.90
CA HIS A 64 -0.82 2.62 8.90
C HIS A 64 -0.67 1.80 10.18
N GLY A 65 -0.05 0.61 10.11
CA GLY A 65 0.36 -0.19 11.27
C GLY A 65 1.84 -0.58 11.17
N THR A 66 2.60 -0.38 12.25
CA THR A 66 4.04 -0.66 12.34
C THR A 66 4.32 -1.72 13.41
N PRO A 67 5.27 -2.67 13.18
CA PRO A 67 6.08 -2.86 11.99
C PRO A 67 5.30 -3.48 10.81
N ARG A 68 5.77 -3.22 9.58
CA ARG A 68 5.19 -3.81 8.37
C ARG A 68 5.44 -5.32 8.33
N LYS A 69 4.37 -6.10 8.16
CA LYS A 69 4.43 -7.56 7.97
C LYS A 69 4.51 -7.89 6.49
N GLY A 70 5.31 -8.90 6.15
CA GLY A 70 5.46 -9.42 4.79
C GLY A 70 6.59 -10.43 4.73
N VAL A 71 6.42 -11.46 3.90
CA VAL A 71 7.45 -12.49 3.66
C VAL A 71 8.37 -12.08 2.52
N ILE A 72 9.56 -12.70 2.47
CA ILE A 72 10.41 -12.63 1.28
C ILE A 72 9.81 -13.63 0.28
N PRO A 73 9.47 -13.21 -0.95
CA PRO A 73 8.95 -14.10 -1.97
C PRO A 73 9.96 -15.16 -2.42
#